data_AF-A0A358QXA7-F1
#
_entry.id   AF-A0A358QXA7-F1
#
_cell.length_a   1.000
_cell.length_b   1.000
_cell.length_c   1.000
_cell.angle_alpha   90.00
_cell.angle_beta   90.00
_cell.angle_gamma   90.00
#
_symmetry.space_group_name_H-M   'P 1'
#
loop_
_entity.id
_entity.type
_entity.pdbx_description
1 polymer ?
#
loop_
_entity_poly.entity_id
_entity_poly.type
_entity_poly.pdbx_seq_one_letter_code
_entity_poly.pdbx_strand_id
1 'polypeptide(L)'
;MGITEITEITTGKNCEQKIKHTGTQTHVHEFVGSTKLAVEGELRHNHRFAGVTSEVIPHGSSHVHAILTNTDFFFNHLHEVGVTTGPAIPVGNGKHVHFVEGETTLNFGHVHEFVFATLIENPLL
;
A
#
# COMPACT_ATOMS: atom_id res chain seq x y z
N MET A 1 1.73 31.83 15.48
CA MET A 1 3.19 31.85 15.70
C MET A 1 3.76 30.92 14.65
N GLY A 2 4.10 31.43 13.47
CA GLY A 2 5.42 31.97 13.13
C GLY A 2 6.24 30.81 12.55
N ILE A 3 6.76 30.82 11.33
CA ILE A 3 7.23 31.92 10.50
C ILE A 3 7.21 31.48 9.02
N THR A 4 6.74 32.39 8.18
CA THR A 4 7.03 32.43 6.75
C THR A 4 8.50 32.79 6.60
N GLU A 5 9.32 31.98 5.95
CA GLU A 5 10.60 32.44 5.41
C GLU A 5 10.53 32.45 3.89
N ILE A 6 10.24 33.65 3.41
CA ILE A 6 10.50 34.11 2.05
C ILE A 6 12.02 34.24 1.97
N THR A 7 12.66 33.58 1.00
CA THR A 7 14.03 33.94 0.62
C THR A 7 14.06 34.35 -0.84
N GLU A 8 14.78 35.44 -1.04
CA GLU A 8 14.73 36.34 -2.17
C GLU A 8 15.12 35.69 -3.50
N ILE A 9 14.41 36.09 -4.56
CA ILE A 9 14.83 35.87 -5.94
C ILE A 9 16.06 36.76 -6.16
N THR A 10 17.26 36.19 -6.01
CA THR A 10 18.50 36.80 -6.48
C THR A 10 18.83 36.24 -7.86
N THR A 11 18.72 37.10 -8.86
CA THR A 11 19.13 36.85 -10.24
C THR A 11 20.62 36.56 -10.31
N GLY A 12 20.96 35.35 -10.79
CA GLY A 12 22.24 35.03 -11.40
C GLY A 12 23.36 34.65 -10.45
N LYS A 13 23.57 33.34 -10.27
CA LYS A 13 24.86 32.63 -10.41
C LYS A 13 24.65 31.13 -10.20
N ASN A 14 25.35 30.36 -11.03
CA ASN A 14 25.30 28.91 -11.17
C ASN A 14 25.25 28.19 -9.81
N CYS A 15 24.09 27.63 -9.46
CA CYS A 15 23.89 26.86 -8.23
C CYS A 15 23.69 25.41 -8.65
N GLU A 16 24.80 24.69 -8.87
CA GLU A 16 24.78 23.23 -8.83
C GLU A 16 24.49 22.82 -7.39
N GLN A 17 23.22 22.84 -7.02
CA GLN A 17 22.76 22.21 -5.81
C GLN A 17 23.02 20.72 -5.97
N LYS A 18 24.02 20.20 -5.27
CA LYS A 18 24.14 18.76 -5.01
C LYS A 18 22.92 18.34 -4.20
N ILE A 19 21.80 18.09 -4.89
CA ILE A 19 20.65 17.40 -4.35
C ILE A 19 21.18 16.02 -3.96
N LYS A 20 21.33 15.80 -2.66
CA LYS A 20 21.58 14.49 -2.12
C LYS A 20 20.30 13.70 -2.38
N HIS A 21 20.25 12.94 -3.48
CA HIS A 21 19.16 12.00 -3.77
C HIS A 21 19.13 10.96 -2.65
N THR A 22 18.41 11.28 -1.57
CA THR A 22 17.76 10.26 -0.74
C THR A 22 16.97 9.39 -1.73
N GLY A 23 17.16 8.07 -1.67
CA GLY A 23 16.80 7.12 -2.73
C GLY A 23 15.54 7.53 -3.50
N THR A 24 15.67 7.62 -4.82
CA THR A 24 14.54 7.95 -5.70
C THR A 24 13.45 6.90 -5.54
N GLN A 25 12.18 7.33 -5.49
CA GLN A 25 11.04 6.41 -5.63
C GLN A 25 11.24 5.51 -6.85
N THR A 26 10.92 4.24 -6.72
CA THR A 26 11.09 3.27 -7.80
C THR A 26 9.74 2.79 -8.31
N HIS A 27 8.98 2.08 -7.48
CA HIS A 27 7.73 1.46 -7.89
C HIS A 27 6.81 1.20 -6.71
N VAL A 28 5.55 0.99 -7.07
CA VAL A 28 4.43 0.60 -6.21
C VAL A 28 3.63 -0.47 -6.93
N HIS A 29 2.75 -1.15 -6.21
CA HIS A 29 1.82 -2.10 -6.82
C HIS A 29 0.37 -1.69 -6.57
N GLU A 30 -0.46 -1.79 -7.60
CA GLU A 30 -1.91 -1.81 -7.44
C GLU A 30 -2.33 -3.11 -6.75
N PHE A 31 -3.47 -3.09 -6.08
CA PHE A 31 -4.07 -4.32 -5.56
C PHE A 31 -5.59 -4.21 -5.55
N VAL A 32 -6.22 -5.38 -5.65
CA VAL A 32 -7.64 -5.61 -5.39
C VAL A 32 -7.76 -6.81 -4.46
N GLY A 33 -8.70 -6.76 -3.54
CA GLY A 33 -8.86 -7.80 -2.53
C GLY A 33 -10.30 -7.94 -2.07
N SER A 34 -10.56 -9.08 -1.44
CA SER A 34 -11.80 -9.33 -0.72
C SER A 34 -11.46 -10.04 0.56
N THR A 35 -12.20 -9.72 1.61
CA THR A 35 -12.09 -10.45 2.86
C THR A 35 -12.75 -11.82 2.72
N LYS A 36 -12.36 -12.76 3.58
CA LYS A 36 -13.07 -14.03 3.75
C LYS A 36 -14.40 -13.78 4.45
N LEU A 37 -15.31 -14.75 4.35
CA LEU A 37 -16.56 -14.71 5.10
C LEU A 37 -16.30 -14.74 6.60
N ALA A 38 -16.95 -13.85 7.34
CA ALA A 38 -16.99 -13.88 8.80
C ALA A 38 -18.44 -13.91 9.27
N VAL A 39 -18.61 -14.21 10.57
CA VAL A 39 -19.91 -14.38 11.23
C VAL A 39 -20.68 -15.61 10.68
N GLU A 40 -21.56 -16.18 11.49
CA GLU A 40 -22.40 -17.32 11.08
C GLU A 40 -23.87 -16.90 10.90
N GLY A 41 -24.62 -17.69 10.12
CA GLY A 41 -26.05 -17.47 9.85
C GLY A 41 -26.32 -16.31 8.89
N GLU A 42 -27.46 -15.63 9.06
CA GLU A 42 -27.97 -14.57 8.16
C GLU A 42 -27.09 -13.31 8.12
N LEU A 43 -26.17 -13.17 9.08
CA LEU A 43 -25.22 -12.06 9.14
C LEU A 43 -23.89 -12.40 8.47
N ARG A 44 -23.75 -13.58 7.86
CA ARG A 44 -22.50 -13.99 7.20
C ARG A 44 -22.24 -13.13 5.96
N HIS A 45 -21.10 -12.45 5.93
CA HIS A 45 -20.74 -11.58 4.80
C HIS A 45 -19.23 -11.42 4.65
N ASN A 46 -18.82 -10.67 3.63
CA ASN A 46 -17.45 -10.20 3.42
C ASN A 46 -17.46 -8.76 2.91
N HIS A 47 -16.26 -8.20 2.76
CA HIS A 47 -16.03 -6.88 2.18
C HIS A 47 -15.01 -6.94 1.06
N ARG A 48 -14.97 -5.90 0.22
CA ARG A 48 -14.01 -5.73 -0.88
C ARG A 48 -13.17 -4.48 -0.67
N PHE A 49 -11.97 -4.47 -1.22
CA PHE A 49 -11.08 -3.32 -1.14
C PHE A 49 -10.15 -3.26 -2.35
N ALA A 50 -9.61 -2.08 -2.61
CA ALA A 50 -8.63 -1.84 -3.66
C ALA A 50 -7.73 -0.67 -3.27
N GLY A 51 -6.58 -0.54 -3.93
CA GLY A 51 -5.66 0.56 -3.68
C GLY A 51 -4.31 0.38 -4.35
N VAL A 52 -3.35 1.16 -3.88
CA VAL A 52 -1.94 1.12 -4.30
C VAL A 52 -1.08 1.06 -3.04
N THR A 53 -0.03 0.24 -3.06
CA THR A 53 0.88 0.10 -1.92
C THR A 53 1.67 1.40 -1.65
N SER A 54 2.33 1.46 -0.50
CA SER A 54 3.40 2.44 -0.27
C SER A 54 4.57 2.23 -1.24
N GLU A 55 5.52 3.17 -1.20
CA GLU A 55 6.85 2.97 -1.76
C GLU A 55 7.60 1.79 -1.13
N VAL A 56 8.64 1.36 -1.85
CA VAL A 56 9.55 0.28 -1.48
C VAL A 56 10.13 0.46 -0.08
N ILE A 57 10.03 -0.59 0.72
CA ILE A 57 10.68 -0.72 2.03
C ILE A 57 11.72 -1.84 1.94
N PRO A 58 13.03 -1.54 2.05
CA PRO A 58 14.08 -2.57 2.00
C PRO A 58 13.87 -3.65 3.07
N HIS A 59 13.98 -4.93 2.67
CA HIS A 59 13.77 -6.06 3.58
C HIS A 59 14.66 -7.25 3.20
N GLY A 60 15.76 -7.43 3.94
CA GLY A 60 16.75 -8.48 3.64
C GLY A 60 17.38 -8.30 2.26
N SER A 61 17.36 -9.35 1.44
CA SER A 61 17.81 -9.33 0.04
C SER A 61 16.69 -8.96 -0.96
N SER A 62 15.55 -8.50 -0.47
CA SER A 62 14.36 -8.14 -1.26
C SER A 62 13.76 -6.83 -0.72
N HIS A 63 12.48 -6.59 -0.98
CA HIS A 63 11.71 -5.49 -0.42
C HIS A 63 10.26 -5.90 -0.15
N VAL A 64 9.57 -5.06 0.62
CA VAL A 64 8.14 -5.16 0.94
C VAL A 64 7.49 -3.79 0.74
N HIS A 65 6.17 -3.75 0.82
CA HIS A 65 5.42 -2.50 0.84
C HIS A 65 4.43 -2.49 2.02
N ALA A 66 4.03 -1.31 2.47
CA ALA A 66 2.93 -1.14 3.41
C ALA A 66 1.62 -0.85 2.66
N ILE A 67 0.50 -1.28 3.24
CA ILE A 67 -0.85 -1.03 2.75
C ILE A 67 -1.66 -0.44 3.89
N LEU A 68 -2.34 0.67 3.62
CA LEU A 68 -3.38 1.23 4.46
C LEU A 68 -4.57 1.59 3.58
N THR A 69 -5.71 0.92 3.75
CA THR A 69 -6.93 1.18 2.97
C THR A 69 -8.17 0.83 3.78
N ASN A 70 -9.33 1.25 3.28
CA ASN A 70 -10.63 0.85 3.82
C ASN A 70 -11.26 -0.21 2.91
N THR A 71 -12.09 -1.04 3.52
CA THR A 71 -13.03 -1.86 2.76
C THR A 71 -14.22 -1.04 2.28
N ASP A 72 -15.01 -1.61 1.37
CA ASP A 72 -16.32 -1.08 1.04
C ASP A 72 -17.25 -1.08 2.26
N PHE A 73 -18.25 -0.21 2.20
CA PHE A 73 -19.30 -0.12 3.21
C PHE A 73 -20.41 -1.09 2.84
N PHE A 74 -20.51 -2.18 3.59
CA PHE A 74 -21.52 -3.21 3.44
C PHE A 74 -22.08 -3.58 4.81
N PHE A 75 -23.35 -3.96 4.88
CA PHE A 75 -23.99 -4.37 6.13
C PHE A 75 -23.77 -3.39 7.31
N ASN A 76 -23.90 -2.09 7.02
CA ASN A 76 -23.76 -0.97 7.98
C ASN A 76 -22.37 -0.76 8.59
N HIS A 77 -21.30 -1.33 8.04
CA HIS A 77 -19.95 -1.03 8.48
C HIS A 77 -18.91 -1.19 7.34
N LEU A 78 -17.70 -0.76 7.64
CA LEU A 78 -16.48 -1.04 6.89
C LEU A 78 -15.39 -1.41 7.88
N HIS A 79 -14.33 -2.04 7.39
CA HIS A 79 -13.13 -2.22 8.17
C HIS A 79 -11.93 -1.51 7.53
N GLU A 80 -10.89 -1.32 8.32
CA GLU A 80 -9.61 -0.83 7.83
C GLU A 80 -8.66 -2.01 7.65
N VAL A 81 -7.81 -1.94 6.63
CA VAL A 81 -6.76 -2.90 6.30
C VAL A 81 -5.43 -2.20 6.46
N GLY A 82 -4.64 -2.62 7.44
CA GLY A 82 -3.28 -2.17 7.68
C GLY A 82 -2.32 -3.35 7.70
N VAL A 83 -1.46 -3.49 6.68
CA VAL A 83 -0.61 -4.69 6.51
C VAL A 83 0.68 -4.37 5.77
N THR A 84 1.73 -5.14 6.04
CA THR A 84 2.97 -5.15 5.25
C THR A 84 2.98 -6.40 4.37
N THR A 85 3.30 -6.24 3.09
CA THR A 85 3.34 -7.36 2.16
C THR A 85 4.46 -8.34 2.49
N GLY A 86 4.38 -9.56 1.94
CA GLY A 86 5.53 -10.46 1.87
C GLY A 86 6.63 -9.95 0.92
N PRO A 87 7.81 -10.59 0.91
CA PRO A 87 8.89 -10.27 -0.04
C PRO A 87 8.46 -10.43 -1.51
N ALA A 88 9.18 -9.77 -2.42
CA ALA A 88 8.94 -9.89 -3.86
C ALA A 88 9.00 -11.35 -4.35
N ILE A 89 7.99 -11.77 -5.10
CA ILE A 89 7.87 -13.10 -5.73
C ILE A 89 8.00 -12.93 -7.25
N PRO A 90 9.10 -13.41 -7.87
CA PRO A 90 9.32 -13.26 -9.31
C PRO A 90 8.24 -13.95 -10.14
N VAL A 91 7.75 -13.26 -11.18
CA VAL A 91 6.77 -13.80 -12.14
C VAL A 91 7.31 -13.84 -13.58
N GLY A 92 8.61 -13.58 -13.76
CA GLY A 92 9.31 -13.61 -15.05
C GLY A 92 9.53 -12.22 -15.65
N ASN A 93 10.40 -12.13 -16.67
CA ASN A 93 10.74 -10.88 -17.38
C ASN A 93 11.15 -9.71 -16.47
N GLY A 94 11.78 -10.01 -15.33
CA GLY A 94 12.19 -8.98 -14.36
C GLY A 94 11.06 -8.39 -13.54
N LYS A 95 9.86 -8.98 -13.57
CA LYS A 95 8.68 -8.52 -12.81
C LYS A 95 8.42 -9.39 -11.60
N HIS A 96 7.72 -8.83 -10.61
CA HIS A 96 7.26 -9.56 -9.43
C HIS A 96 5.89 -9.09 -8.94
N VAL A 97 5.35 -9.85 -8.00
CA VAL A 97 4.19 -9.50 -7.17
C VAL A 97 4.55 -9.69 -5.70
N HIS A 98 3.70 -9.24 -4.80
CA HIS A 98 3.80 -9.54 -3.38
C HIS A 98 2.54 -10.27 -2.90
N PHE A 99 2.72 -11.28 -2.07
CA PHE A 99 1.63 -11.96 -1.38
C PHE A 99 1.28 -11.24 -0.08
N VAL A 100 0.00 -11.22 0.28
CA VAL A 100 -0.50 -10.50 1.44
C VAL A 100 -1.56 -11.34 2.14
N GLU A 101 -1.42 -11.50 3.46
CA GLU A 101 -2.42 -12.09 4.33
C GLU A 101 -2.51 -11.27 5.62
N GLY A 102 -3.66 -11.30 6.28
CA GLY A 102 -3.88 -10.57 7.52
C GLY A 102 -5.34 -10.54 7.93
N GLU A 103 -5.64 -9.69 8.89
CA GLU A 103 -6.98 -9.46 9.41
C GLU A 103 -7.30 -7.96 9.39
N THR A 104 -8.58 -7.65 9.22
CA THR A 104 -9.06 -6.27 9.29
C THR A 104 -9.10 -5.74 10.73
N THR A 105 -9.30 -4.44 10.90
CA THR A 105 -9.63 -3.88 12.23
C THR A 105 -10.94 -4.45 12.78
N LEU A 106 -11.08 -4.49 14.11
CA LEU A 106 -12.33 -4.88 14.77
C LEU A 106 -13.38 -3.79 14.57
N ASN A 107 -14.48 -4.11 13.91
CA ASN A 107 -15.65 -3.24 13.79
C ASN A 107 -16.92 -4.07 13.85
N PHE A 108 -18.01 -3.47 14.36
CA PHE A 108 -19.31 -4.13 14.48
C PHE A 108 -19.23 -5.55 15.12
N GLY A 109 -18.33 -5.70 16.10
CA GLY A 109 -18.16 -6.93 16.88
C GLY A 109 -17.39 -8.07 16.21
N HIS A 110 -16.79 -7.89 15.03
CA HIS A 110 -16.00 -8.93 14.37
C HIS A 110 -14.85 -8.38 13.51
N VAL A 111 -14.02 -9.30 12.99
CA VAL A 111 -12.94 -9.05 12.04
C VAL A 111 -13.13 -9.98 10.85
N HIS A 112 -12.47 -9.67 9.73
CA HIS A 112 -12.32 -10.61 8.64
C HIS A 112 -10.84 -10.89 8.36
N GLU A 113 -10.52 -12.16 8.13
CA GLU A 113 -9.28 -12.54 7.48
C GLU A 113 -9.31 -12.12 6.00
N PHE A 114 -8.15 -11.87 5.40
CA PHE A 114 -8.00 -11.70 3.96
C PHE A 114 -6.72 -12.35 3.45
N VAL A 115 -6.72 -12.67 2.16
CA VAL A 115 -5.55 -13.17 1.45
C VAL A 115 -5.64 -12.72 -0.01
N PHE A 116 -4.56 -12.13 -0.53
CA PHE A 116 -4.49 -11.67 -1.91
C PHE A 116 -3.04 -11.53 -2.38
N ALA A 117 -2.85 -11.24 -3.66
CA ALA A 117 -1.57 -10.81 -4.21
C ALA A 117 -1.74 -9.42 -4.83
N THR A 118 -0.67 -8.63 -4.79
CA THR A 118 -0.63 -7.38 -5.55
C THR A 118 -0.67 -7.67 -7.05
N LEU A 119 -1.06 -6.67 -7.83
CA LEU A 119 -0.91 -6.70 -9.28
C LEU A 119 0.57 -6.59 -9.65
N ILE A 120 0.88 -7.00 -10.89
CA ILE A 120 2.25 -7.03 -11.40
C ILE A 120 2.87 -5.64 -11.45
N GLU A 121 4.16 -5.55 -11.11
CA GLU A 121 4.92 -4.32 -11.33
C GLU A 121 4.90 -3.94 -12.82
N ASN A 122 4.64 -2.66 -13.10
CA ASN A 122 4.71 -2.05 -14.43
C ASN A 122 4.14 -2.96 -15.54
N PRO A 123 2.81 -3.01 -15.71
CA PRO A 123 2.18 -3.94 -16.64
C PRO A 123 2.53 -3.65 -18.12
N LEU A 124 3.09 -2.48 -18.41
CA LEU A 124 3.55 -2.10 -19.75
C LEU A 124 5.02 -2.50 -19.95
N LEU A 125 5.32 -3.00 -21.16
CA LEU A 125 6.58 -3.62 -21.61
C LEU A 125 6.77 -5.06 -21.12
#